data_AF-A0A0M3ULK1-F1
#
_entry.id   AF-A0A0M3ULK1-F1
#
_cell.length_a   1.000
_cell.length_b   1.000
_cell.length_c   1.000
_cell.angle_alpha   90.00
_cell.angle_beta   90.00
_cell.angle_gamma   90.00
#
_symmetry.space_group_name_H-M   'P 1'
#
loop_
_entity.id
_entity.type
_entity.pdbx_description
1 polymer ?
#
loop_
_entity_poly.entity_id
_entity_poly.type
_entity_poly.pdbx_seq_one_letter_code
_entity_poly.pdbx_strand_id
1 'polypeptide(L)'
;CFIGIALGKNMATIICMRMVLGLFGCIGTILVGGTFDDMFIPEERSHPMSLWCYIAILGTVSAPIYAGFIDQSIGWRWIEGIQGLSNIPLLIVCVFGLAETRGSVTLQKRAKALRADTGDERWVAKEELESPGIKELLYNSSVKAWIMLISEPVVFFFGLWIAFAWFITFLFLSVIGITFSEKKHWGEGVAGLP
;
A
#
# COMPACT_ATOMS: atom_id res chain seq x y z
N CYS A 1 2.07 -7.34 12.91
CA CYS A 1 3.27 -6.66 13.47
C CYS A 1 2.94 -5.57 14.49
N PHE A 2 1.79 -4.88 14.37
CA PHE A 2 1.31 -3.86 15.33
C PHE A 2 1.35 -4.29 16.81
N ILE A 3 0.87 -5.50 17.13
CA ILE A 3 0.88 -6.06 18.50
C ILE A 3 2.32 -6.24 19.02
N GLY A 4 3.27 -6.61 18.15
CA GLY A 4 4.67 -6.79 18.50
C GLY A 4 5.39 -5.47 18.79
N ILE A 5 4.97 -4.37 18.16
CA ILE A 5 5.46 -3.01 18.46
C ILE A 5 4.84 -2.53 19.78
N ALA A 6 3.53 -2.70 19.93
CA ALA A 6 2.79 -2.26 21.12
C ALA A 6 3.22 -2.98 22.41
N LEU A 7 3.65 -4.25 22.33
CA LEU A 7 4.10 -5.05 23.48
C LEU A 7 5.64 -5.10 23.64
N GLY A 8 6.39 -4.49 22.71
CA GLY A 8 7.85 -4.45 22.75
C GLY A 8 8.36 -3.83 24.05
N LYS A 9 9.25 -4.53 24.76
CA LYS A 9 9.95 -4.02 25.95
C LYS A 9 11.38 -3.56 25.63
N ASN A 10 11.93 -4.01 24.50
CA ASN A 10 13.29 -3.73 24.06
C ASN A 10 13.28 -2.89 22.77
N MET A 11 14.19 -1.92 22.67
CA MET A 11 14.34 -1.06 21.49
C MET A 11 14.62 -1.87 20.22
N ALA A 12 15.48 -2.90 20.32
CA ALA A 12 15.77 -3.80 19.20
C ALA A 12 14.51 -4.48 18.66
N THR A 13 13.61 -4.93 19.54
CA THR A 13 12.34 -5.56 19.14
C THR A 13 11.44 -4.57 18.39
N ILE A 14 11.37 -3.32 18.84
CA ILE A 14 10.59 -2.28 18.17
C ILE A 14 11.13 -2.02 16.76
N ILE A 15 12.45 -1.86 16.61
CA ILE A 15 13.09 -1.62 15.31
C ILE A 15 12.86 -2.78 14.35
N CYS A 16 13.09 -4.03 14.80
CA CYS A 16 12.85 -5.21 13.96
C CYS A 16 11.38 -5.30 13.53
N MET A 17 10.43 -5.10 14.44
CA MET A 17 9.01 -5.17 14.11
C MET A 17 8.56 -4.03 13.19
N ARG A 18 9.16 -2.83 13.30
CA ARG A 18 8.93 -1.73 12.34
C ARG A 18 9.48 -2.05 10.96
N MET A 19 10.67 -2.64 10.87
CA MET A 19 11.24 -3.06 9.58
C MET A 19 10.33 -4.07 8.88
N VAL A 20 9.88 -5.10 9.60
CA VAL A 20 8.96 -6.11 9.06
C VAL A 20 7.63 -5.47 8.64
N LEU A 21 7.09 -4.56 9.44
CA LEU A 21 5.87 -3.83 9.10
C LEU A 21 6.02 -3.01 7.81
N GLY A 22 7.15 -2.33 7.62
CA GLY A 22 7.44 -1.59 6.38
C GLY A 22 7.57 -2.50 5.16
N LEU A 23 8.27 -3.63 5.30
CA LEU A 23 8.47 -4.60 4.22
C LEU A 23 7.17 -5.21 3.69
N PHE A 24 6.22 -5.52 4.58
CA PHE A 24 4.92 -6.05 4.15
C PHE A 24 3.93 -4.94 3.79
N GLY A 25 4.03 -3.76 4.41
CA GLY A 25 3.15 -2.63 4.16
C GLY A 25 3.28 -2.03 2.76
N CYS A 26 4.48 -2.07 2.16
CA CYS A 26 4.69 -1.51 0.81
C CYS A 26 3.98 -2.31 -0.29
N ILE A 27 3.69 -3.59 -0.06
CA ILE A 27 3.04 -4.45 -1.07
C ILE A 27 1.63 -3.94 -1.37
N GLY A 28 0.90 -3.51 -0.34
CA GLY A 28 -0.48 -3.03 -0.49
C GLY A 28 -0.59 -1.81 -1.40
N THR A 29 0.31 -0.84 -1.26
CA THR A 29 0.24 0.41 -2.05
C THR A 29 0.57 0.21 -3.53
N ILE A 30 1.45 -0.74 -3.84
CA ILE A 30 1.86 -1.05 -5.22
C ILE A 30 0.78 -1.87 -5.94
N LEU A 31 0.16 -2.84 -5.26
CA LEU A 31 -0.80 -3.75 -5.88
C LEU A 31 -2.10 -3.07 -6.31
N VAL A 32 -2.53 -2.02 -5.61
CA VAL A 32 -3.82 -1.35 -5.91
C VAL A 32 -3.88 -0.86 -7.36
N GLY A 33 -2.79 -0.28 -7.87
CA GLY A 33 -2.72 0.18 -9.26
C GLY A 33 -2.95 -0.95 -10.27
N GLY A 34 -2.35 -2.13 -10.03
CA GLY A 34 -2.54 -3.32 -10.85
C GLY A 34 -3.95 -3.89 -10.74
N THR A 35 -4.53 -3.90 -9.54
CA THR A 35 -5.91 -4.37 -9.33
C THR A 35 -6.92 -3.51 -10.09
N PHE A 36 -6.75 -2.19 -10.13
CA PHE A 36 -7.61 -1.32 -10.94
C PHE A 36 -7.42 -1.53 -12.44
N ASP A 37 -6.20 -1.87 -12.88
CA ASP A 37 -5.91 -2.21 -14.29
C ASP A 37 -6.58 -3.53 -14.71
N ASP A 38 -6.64 -4.51 -13.79
CA ASP A 38 -7.30 -5.80 -14.03
C ASP A 38 -8.83 -5.68 -14.09
N MET A 39 -9.43 -4.70 -13.41
CA MET A 39 -10.89 -4.56 -13.27
C MET A 39 -11.54 -3.62 -14.30
N PHE A 40 -10.85 -2.56 -14.74
CA PHE A 40 -11.44 -1.48 -15.52
C PHE A 40 -10.77 -1.28 -16.87
N ILE A 41 -11.59 -0.91 -17.87
CA ILE A 41 -11.12 -0.58 -19.21
C ILE A 41 -10.28 0.72 -19.15
N PRO A 42 -9.21 0.87 -19.95
CA PRO A 42 -8.29 2.01 -19.88
C PRO A 42 -8.97 3.39 -19.92
N GLU A 43 -10.07 3.53 -20.66
CA GLU A 43 -10.81 4.78 -20.84
C GLU A 43 -11.56 5.22 -19.58
N GLU A 44 -12.07 4.27 -18.80
CA GLU A 44 -12.88 4.52 -17.60
C GLU A 44 -12.07 4.42 -16.30
N ARG A 45 -10.83 3.92 -16.36
CA ARG A 45 -9.97 3.67 -15.18
C ARG A 45 -9.62 4.94 -14.39
N SER A 46 -9.67 6.11 -15.02
CA SER A 46 -9.25 7.38 -14.39
C SER A 46 -10.14 7.77 -13.20
N HIS A 47 -11.46 7.62 -13.33
CA HIS A 47 -12.42 8.02 -12.30
C HIS A 47 -12.28 7.22 -10.99
N PRO A 48 -12.28 5.86 -10.98
CA PRO A 48 -12.10 5.10 -9.76
C PRO A 48 -10.69 5.30 -9.17
N MET A 49 -9.66 5.48 -10.02
CA MET A 49 -8.31 5.77 -9.56
C MET A 49 -8.22 7.12 -8.84
N SER A 50 -8.86 8.17 -9.36
CA SER A 50 -8.91 9.48 -8.70
C SER A 50 -9.63 9.43 -7.35
N LEU A 51 -10.73 8.67 -7.24
CA LEU A 51 -11.43 8.47 -5.97
C LEU A 51 -10.54 7.76 -4.94
N TRP A 52 -9.81 6.74 -5.36
CA TRP A 52 -8.84 6.05 -4.50
C TRP A 52 -7.73 6.99 -4.02
N CYS A 53 -7.13 7.78 -4.93
CA CYS A 53 -6.14 8.78 -4.58
C CYS A 53 -6.66 9.78 -3.55
N TYR A 54 -7.91 10.24 -3.71
CA TYR A 54 -8.54 11.16 -2.76
C TYR A 54 -8.66 10.55 -1.37
N ILE A 55 -9.14 9.30 -1.27
CA ILE A 55 -9.27 8.59 0.01
C ILE A 55 -7.90 8.33 0.64
N ALA A 56 -6.89 7.97 -0.16
CA ALA A 56 -5.52 7.71 0.32
C ALA A 56 -4.86 8.98 0.90
N ILE A 57 -5.02 10.12 0.22
CA ILE A 57 -4.50 11.41 0.70
C ILE A 57 -5.24 11.83 1.97
N LEU A 58 -6.58 11.73 2.01
CA LEU A 58 -7.35 12.01 3.23
C LEU A 58 -6.91 11.13 4.40
N GLY A 59 -6.67 9.84 4.16
CA GLY A 59 -6.11 8.94 5.15
C GLY A 59 -4.76 9.43 5.69
N THR A 60 -3.87 9.84 4.79
CA THR A 60 -2.53 10.35 5.15
C THR A 60 -2.58 11.64 5.96
N VAL A 61 -3.48 12.57 5.61
CA VAL A 61 -3.65 13.84 6.33
C VAL A 61 -4.34 13.64 7.68
N SER A 62 -5.29 12.71 7.77
CA SER A 62 -5.97 12.39 9.04
C SER A 62 -5.11 11.60 10.03
N ALA A 63 -4.07 10.91 9.54
CA ALA A 63 -3.14 10.10 10.34
C ALA A 63 -2.54 10.82 11.57
N PRO A 64 -1.88 11.97 11.41
CA PRO A 64 -1.30 12.70 12.56
C PRO A 64 -2.37 13.23 13.52
N ILE A 65 -3.58 13.54 13.03
CA ILE A 65 -4.65 14.13 13.87
C ILE A 65 -5.06 13.13 14.95
N TYR A 66 -5.46 11.92 14.57
CA TYR A 66 -5.86 10.93 15.58
C TYR A 66 -4.66 10.42 16.39
N ALA A 67 -3.47 10.32 15.77
CA ALA A 67 -2.26 9.88 16.47
C ALA A 67 -1.88 10.86 17.59
N GLY A 68 -1.97 12.18 17.35
CA GLY A 68 -1.70 13.20 18.35
C GLY A 68 -2.64 13.16 19.55
N PHE A 69 -3.95 12.97 19.33
CA PHE A 69 -4.91 12.83 20.45
C PHE A 69 -4.72 11.54 21.26
N ILE A 70 -4.35 10.44 20.59
CA ILE A 70 -4.07 9.17 21.27
C ILE A 70 -2.80 9.30 22.12
N ASP A 71 -1.76 9.94 21.60
CA ASP A 71 -0.49 10.11 22.33
C ASP A 71 -0.69 10.93 23.61
N GLN A 72 -1.44 12.04 23.52
CA GLN A 72 -1.73 12.89 24.66
C GLN A 72 -2.51 12.22 25.79
N SER A 73 -3.41 11.29 25.46
CA SER A 73 -4.36 10.72 26.41
C SER A 73 -3.86 9.42 27.03
N ILE A 74 -3.35 8.50 26.21
CA ILE A 74 -3.03 7.12 26.60
C ILE A 74 -1.62 6.69 26.17
N GLY A 75 -0.90 7.52 25.42
CA GLY A 75 0.49 7.34 25.02
C GLY A 75 0.70 6.56 23.70
N TRP A 76 1.88 6.75 23.11
CA TRP A 76 2.25 6.26 21.77
C TRP A 76 2.05 4.76 21.52
N ARG A 77 2.16 3.90 22.56
CA ARG A 77 1.98 2.45 22.41
C ARG A 77 0.58 2.08 21.96
N TRP A 78 -0.42 2.87 22.35
CA TRP A 78 -1.81 2.64 21.98
C TRP A 78 -2.13 3.07 20.54
N ILE A 79 -1.30 3.92 19.92
CA ILE A 79 -1.45 4.25 18.49
C ILE A 79 -1.33 2.97 17.66
N GLU A 80 -0.28 2.19 17.91
CA GLU A 80 -0.03 0.91 17.24
C GLU A 80 -1.11 -0.14 17.59
N GLY A 81 -1.59 -0.14 18.84
CA GLY A 81 -2.66 -1.02 19.30
C GLY A 81 -4.00 -0.77 18.59
N ILE A 82 -4.43 0.49 18.51
CA ILE A 82 -5.67 0.92 17.85
C ILE A 82 -5.58 0.68 16.34
N GLN A 83 -4.44 0.98 15.72
CA GLN A 83 -4.22 0.71 14.31
C GLN A 83 -4.23 -0.81 14.03
N GLY A 84 -3.64 -1.61 14.92
CA GLY A 84 -3.72 -3.07 14.84
C GLY A 84 -5.16 -3.60 14.92
N LEU A 85 -5.97 -3.06 15.84
CA LEU A 85 -7.37 -3.46 16.00
C LEU A 85 -8.23 -3.05 14.80
N SER A 86 -8.02 -1.85 14.26
CA SER A 86 -8.73 -1.33 13.08
C SER A 86 -8.49 -2.17 11.82
N ASN A 87 -7.31 -2.80 11.70
CA ASN A 87 -7.01 -3.68 10.57
C ASN A 87 -7.77 -5.02 10.57
N ILE A 88 -8.28 -5.49 11.72
CA ILE A 88 -9.00 -6.76 11.82
C ILE A 88 -10.31 -6.75 11.00
N PRO A 89 -11.25 -5.80 11.21
CA PRO A 89 -12.47 -5.74 10.41
C PRO A 89 -12.17 -5.50 8.92
N LEU A 90 -11.15 -4.70 8.62
CA LEU A 90 -10.67 -4.46 7.25
C LEU A 90 -10.22 -5.75 6.58
N LEU A 91 -9.46 -6.58 7.29
CA LEU A 91 -9.03 -7.89 6.81
C LEU A 91 -10.21 -8.83 6.59
N ILE A 92 -11.22 -8.82 7.48
CA ILE A 92 -12.45 -9.60 7.30
C ILE A 92 -13.17 -9.16 6.02
N VAL A 93 -13.35 -7.85 5.81
CA VAL A 93 -13.98 -7.32 4.60
C VAL A 93 -13.20 -7.70 3.35
N CYS A 94 -11.86 -7.63 3.39
CA CYS A 94 -11.04 -8.04 2.25
C CYS A 94 -11.16 -9.54 1.95
N VAL A 95 -11.11 -10.41 2.98
CA VAL A 95 -11.15 -11.87 2.79
C VAL A 95 -12.52 -12.34 2.28
N PHE A 96 -13.62 -11.75 2.75
CA PHE A 96 -14.97 -12.16 2.34
C PHE A 96 -15.55 -11.34 1.19
N GLY A 97 -15.09 -10.10 1.00
CA GLY A 97 -15.65 -9.15 0.03
C GLY A 97 -14.88 -9.07 -1.29
N LEU A 98 -13.58 -9.36 -1.33
CA LEU A 98 -12.83 -9.39 -2.60
C LEU A 98 -12.88 -10.80 -3.20
N ALA A 99 -13.63 -10.93 -4.29
CA ALA A 99 -13.43 -12.02 -5.23
C ALA A 99 -12.11 -11.79 -5.99
N GLU A 100 -11.42 -12.88 -6.34
CA GLU A 100 -10.19 -12.84 -7.14
C GLU A 100 -10.39 -12.03 -8.42
N THR A 101 -9.73 -10.87 -8.51
CA THR A 101 -9.87 -9.91 -9.62
C THR A 101 -9.02 -10.27 -10.84
N ARG A 102 -8.01 -11.14 -10.68
CA ARG A 102 -7.13 -11.53 -11.79
C ARG A 102 -7.89 -12.40 -12.79
N GLY A 103 -8.18 -11.81 -13.95
CA GLY A 103 -8.78 -12.53 -15.08
C GLY A 103 -7.99 -13.78 -15.46
N SER A 104 -6.66 -13.72 -15.35
CA SER A 104 -5.77 -14.85 -15.62
C SER A 104 -5.91 -16.02 -14.67
N VAL A 105 -6.12 -15.78 -13.38
CA VAL A 105 -6.37 -16.84 -12.39
C VAL A 105 -7.74 -17.48 -12.63
N THR A 106 -8.73 -16.69 -13.04
CA THR A 106 -10.06 -17.20 -13.42
C THR A 106 -9.99 -18.05 -14.69
N LEU A 107 -9.23 -17.62 -15.70
CA LEU A 107 -8.98 -18.38 -16.92
C LEU A 107 -8.20 -19.67 -16.65
N GLN A 108 -7.20 -19.66 -15.76
CA GLN A 108 -6.50 -20.87 -15.33
C GLN A 108 -7.42 -21.87 -14.63
N LYS A 109 -8.30 -21.39 -13.72
CA LYS A 109 -9.30 -22.23 -13.06
C LYS A 109 -10.27 -22.86 -14.07
N ARG A 110 -10.72 -22.09 -15.06
CA ARG A 110 -11.60 -22.58 -16.15
C ARG A 110 -10.88 -23.56 -17.07
N ALA A 111 -9.63 -23.27 -17.47
CA ALA A 111 -8.82 -24.16 -18.29
C ALA A 111 -8.58 -25.51 -17.58
N LYS A 112 -8.31 -25.47 -16.27
CA LYS A 112 -8.16 -26.69 -15.45
C LYS A 112 -9.46 -27.49 -15.32
N ALA A 113 -10.60 -26.81 -15.15
CA ALA A 113 -11.91 -27.47 -15.15
C ALA A 113 -12.23 -28.11 -16.51
N LEU A 114 -11.96 -27.40 -17.61
CA LEU A 114 -12.14 -27.93 -18.97
C LEU A 114 -11.25 -29.13 -19.26
N ARG A 115 -9.96 -29.10 -18.85
CA ARG A 115 -9.06 -30.27 -18.94
C ARG A 115 -9.62 -31.48 -18.20
N ALA A 116 -10.20 -31.28 -17.01
CA ALA A 116 -10.78 -32.35 -16.22
C ALA A 116 -12.03 -32.96 -16.88
N ASP A 117 -12.86 -32.15 -17.54
CA ASP A 117 -14.08 -32.62 -18.21
C ASP A 117 -13.84 -33.23 -19.59
N THR A 118 -12.93 -32.66 -20.40
CA THR A 118 -12.68 -33.13 -21.79
C THR A 118 -11.52 -34.11 -21.90
N GLY A 119 -10.62 -34.19 -20.92
CA GLY A 119 -9.40 -35.00 -20.99
C GLY A 119 -8.39 -34.53 -22.05
N ASP A 120 -8.61 -33.35 -22.65
CA ASP A 120 -7.74 -32.78 -23.67
C ASP A 120 -6.80 -31.74 -23.04
N GLU A 121 -5.49 -31.99 -23.09
CA GLU A 121 -4.47 -31.11 -22.49
C GLU A 121 -4.21 -29.82 -23.28
N ARG A 122 -4.83 -29.66 -24.46
CA ARG A 122 -4.64 -28.48 -25.32
C ARG A 122 -5.21 -27.19 -24.75
N TRP A 123 -6.12 -27.27 -23.78
CA TRP A 123 -6.67 -26.09 -23.12
C TRP A 123 -5.64 -25.52 -22.15
N VAL A 124 -4.83 -24.54 -22.57
CA VAL A 124 -3.79 -23.90 -21.75
C VAL A 124 -4.04 -22.40 -21.66
N ALA A 125 -3.97 -21.86 -20.43
CA ALA A 125 -4.06 -20.42 -20.23
C ALA A 125 -2.76 -19.75 -20.72
N LYS A 126 -2.85 -18.57 -21.34
CA LYS A 126 -1.67 -17.87 -21.89
C LYS A 126 -0.58 -17.63 -20.83
N GLU A 127 -0.95 -17.34 -19.58
CA GLU A 127 0.00 -17.22 -18.46
C GLU A 127 0.59 -18.54 -17.96
N GLU A 128 -0.01 -19.71 -18.23
CA GLU A 128 0.65 -21.00 -17.94
C GLU A 128 1.81 -21.26 -18.91
N LEU A 129 1.72 -20.76 -20.14
CA LEU A 129 2.78 -20.86 -21.16
C LEU A 129 3.93 -19.90 -20.90
N GLU A 130 3.65 -18.74 -20.31
CA GLU A 130 4.61 -17.66 -20.09
C GLU A 130 5.16 -17.60 -18.66
N SER A 131 4.81 -18.54 -17.77
CA SER A 131 5.14 -18.50 -16.33
C SER A 131 6.66 -18.35 -16.10
N PRO A 132 7.17 -17.12 -15.86
CA PRO A 132 8.61 -16.91 -15.71
C PRO A 132 9.03 -17.48 -14.36
N GLY A 133 10.25 -18.00 -14.26
CA GLY A 133 10.77 -18.44 -12.97
C GLY A 133 10.80 -17.29 -11.96
N ILE A 134 10.74 -17.58 -10.64
CA ILE A 134 10.77 -16.55 -9.57
C ILE A 134 11.96 -15.58 -9.74
N LYS A 135 13.11 -16.09 -10.19
CA LYS A 135 14.30 -15.28 -10.49
C LYS A 135 14.07 -14.30 -11.65
N GLU A 136 13.36 -14.73 -12.68
CA GLU A 136 13.05 -13.94 -13.86
C GLU A 136 11.97 -12.90 -13.56
N LEU A 137 10.98 -13.23 -12.73
CA LEU A 137 10.00 -12.28 -12.21
C LEU A 137 10.66 -11.15 -11.39
N LEU A 138 11.58 -11.51 -10.49
CA LEU A 138 12.35 -10.54 -9.70
C LEU A 138 13.24 -9.66 -10.57
N TYR A 139 13.92 -10.26 -11.56
CA TYR A 139 14.75 -9.54 -12.52
C TYR A 139 13.92 -8.57 -13.37
N ASN A 140 12.84 -9.05 -13.97
CA ASN A 140 11.95 -8.24 -14.82
C ASN A 140 11.22 -7.15 -14.03
N SER A 141 10.92 -7.35 -12.75
CA SER A 141 10.27 -6.30 -11.94
C SER A 141 11.26 -5.24 -11.49
N SER A 142 12.45 -5.65 -11.05
CA SER A 142 13.41 -4.73 -10.42
C SER A 142 14.32 -4.06 -11.45
N VAL A 143 14.96 -4.85 -12.31
CA VAL A 143 15.96 -4.35 -13.26
C VAL A 143 15.30 -3.58 -14.39
N LYS A 144 14.17 -4.07 -14.91
CA LYS A 144 13.43 -3.38 -15.97
C LYS A 144 12.88 -2.03 -15.51
N ALA A 145 12.40 -1.93 -14.27
CA ALA A 145 11.92 -0.68 -13.70
C ALA A 145 13.03 0.36 -13.61
N TRP A 146 14.22 -0.03 -13.15
CA TRP A 146 15.39 0.84 -13.10
C TRP A 146 15.85 1.29 -14.50
N ILE A 147 15.86 0.37 -15.46
CA ILE A 147 16.21 0.70 -16.84
C ILE A 147 15.20 1.70 -17.41
N MET A 148 13.89 1.44 -17.30
CA MET A 148 12.84 2.33 -17.79
C MET A 148 12.94 3.73 -17.16
N LEU A 149 13.23 3.82 -15.86
CA LEU A 149 13.37 5.10 -15.16
C LEU A 149 14.50 5.98 -15.73
N ILE A 150 15.61 5.37 -16.18
CA ILE A 150 16.78 6.10 -16.69
C ILE A 150 16.69 6.28 -18.21
N SER A 151 16.19 5.28 -18.93
CA SER A 151 16.15 5.29 -20.39
C SER A 151 14.98 6.08 -20.95
N GLU A 152 13.84 6.12 -20.26
CA GLU A 152 12.64 6.83 -20.73
C GLU A 152 12.51 8.19 -20.03
N PRO A 153 12.74 9.31 -20.74
CA PRO A 153 12.74 10.63 -20.12
C PRO A 153 11.37 11.01 -19.54
N VAL A 154 10.28 10.53 -20.13
CA VAL A 154 8.91 10.76 -19.65
C VAL A 154 8.74 10.16 -18.25
N VAL A 155 9.18 8.91 -18.03
CA VAL A 155 9.09 8.22 -16.74
C VAL A 155 9.94 8.95 -15.70
N PHE A 156 11.12 9.42 -16.08
CA PHE A 156 12.00 10.20 -15.20
C PHE A 156 11.32 11.49 -14.70
N PHE A 157 10.74 12.30 -15.60
CA PHE A 157 10.10 13.57 -15.21
C PHE A 157 8.85 13.35 -14.35
N PHE A 158 8.02 12.35 -14.66
CA PHE A 158 6.87 12.02 -13.81
C PHE A 158 7.31 11.47 -12.45
N GLY A 159 8.34 10.63 -12.40
CA GLY A 159 8.90 10.14 -11.15
C GLY A 159 9.45 11.26 -10.28
N LEU A 160 10.18 12.21 -10.88
CA LEU A 160 10.70 13.39 -10.19
C LEU A 160 9.57 14.28 -9.64
N TRP A 161 8.52 14.49 -10.43
CA TRP A 161 7.34 15.24 -10.00
C TRP A 161 6.65 14.58 -8.80
N ILE A 162 6.43 13.27 -8.86
CA ILE A 162 5.83 12.51 -7.75
C ILE A 162 6.72 12.57 -6.50
N ALA A 163 8.04 12.43 -6.65
CA ALA A 163 8.99 12.56 -5.54
C ALA A 163 8.93 13.95 -4.90
N PHE A 164 8.86 15.01 -5.72
CA PHE A 164 8.71 16.38 -5.24
C PHE A 164 7.40 16.61 -4.49
N ALA A 165 6.28 16.07 -5.00
CA ALA A 165 4.98 16.16 -4.33
C ALA A 165 4.98 15.45 -2.96
N TRP A 166 5.57 14.25 -2.87
CA TRP A 166 5.72 13.53 -1.60
C TRP A 166 6.67 14.24 -0.63
N PHE A 167 7.77 14.80 -1.14
CA PHE A 167 8.70 15.61 -0.34
C PHE A 167 7.98 16.78 0.33
N ILE A 168 7.21 17.56 -0.44
CA ILE A 168 6.41 18.66 0.09
C ILE A 168 5.42 18.17 1.15
N THR A 169 4.72 17.08 0.86
CA THR A 169 3.71 16.52 1.78
C THR A 169 4.31 16.14 3.13
N PHE A 170 5.41 15.39 3.14
CA PHE A 170 6.07 15.02 4.40
C PHE A 170 6.72 16.20 5.12
N LEU A 171 7.20 17.20 4.37
CA LEU A 171 7.71 18.44 4.95
C LEU A 171 6.60 19.18 5.71
N PHE A 172 5.41 19.36 5.11
CA PHE A 172 4.28 20.01 5.78
C PHE A 172 3.78 19.23 6.99
N LEU A 173 3.68 17.90 6.89
CA LEU A 173 3.27 17.05 8.03
C LEU A 173 4.18 17.23 9.25
N SER A 174 5.48 17.43 9.04
CA SER A 174 6.44 17.68 10.12
C SER A 174 6.38 19.13 10.63
N VAL A 175 6.33 20.11 9.71
CA VAL A 175 6.42 21.54 10.06
C VAL A 175 5.19 22.05 10.81
N ILE A 176 3.99 21.55 10.51
CA ILE A 176 2.75 21.97 11.19
C ILE A 176 2.86 21.67 12.70
N GLY A 177 3.14 20.43 13.07
CA GLY A 177 3.28 20.03 14.47
C GLY A 177 4.34 20.85 15.22
N ILE A 178 5.51 21.06 14.62
CA ILE A 178 6.61 21.86 15.22
C ILE A 178 6.18 23.31 15.42
N THR A 179 5.55 23.93 14.41
CA THR A 179 5.20 25.35 14.45
C THR A 179 4.14 25.64 15.52
N PHE A 180 3.10 24.80 15.62
CA PHE A 180 2.03 25.00 16.60
C PHE A 180 2.40 24.54 18.01
N SER A 181 3.28 23.54 18.15
CA SER A 181 3.82 23.14 19.45
C SER A 181 4.82 24.17 20.00
N GLU A 182 5.83 24.58 19.23
CA GLU A 182 6.90 25.45 19.72
C GLU A 182 6.51 26.93 19.80
N LYS A 183 5.79 27.47 18.80
CA LYS A 183 5.48 28.91 18.75
C LYS A 183 4.14 29.29 19.37
N LYS A 184 3.18 28.35 19.43
CA LYS A 184 1.83 28.60 19.97
C LYS A 184 1.58 27.86 21.29
N HIS A 185 2.51 26.99 21.74
CA HIS A 185 2.38 26.17 22.94
C HIS A 185 1.10 25.34 22.99
N TRP A 186 0.61 24.93 21.82
CA TRP A 186 -0.56 24.06 21.73
C TRP A 186 -0.17 22.62 22.05
N GLY A 187 -1.02 21.90 22.76
CA GLY A 187 -0.77 20.48 23.02
C GLY A 187 -0.73 19.69 21.69
N GLU A 188 0.13 18.67 21.62
CA GLU A 188 0.35 17.76 20.48
C GLU A 188 -0.89 17.38 19.63
N GLY A 189 -2.05 17.10 20.23
CA GLY A 189 -3.30 16.79 19.53
C GLY A 189 -3.96 18.01 18.88
N VAL A 190 -3.97 19.17 19.56
CA VAL A 190 -4.49 20.43 19.01
C VAL A 190 -3.53 21.02 17.98
N ALA A 191 -2.23 20.79 18.14
CA ALA A 191 -1.19 21.21 17.20
C ALA A 191 -1.27 20.49 15.84
N GLY A 192 -1.94 19.34 15.76
CA GLY A 192 -2.14 18.59 14.52
C GLY A 192 -3.46 18.89 13.76
N LEU A 193 -4.35 19.70 14.33
CA LEU A 193 -5.65 20.07 13.73
C LEU A 193 -5.61 21.10 12.56
N PRO A 194 -4.75 22.15 12.58
CA PRO A 194 -4.78 23.22 11.58
C PRO A 194 -4.08 22.87 10.27
#